data_AF-A0A8S0THA1-F1
#
_entry.id   AF-A0A8S0THA1-F1
#
_cell.length_a   1.000
_cell.length_b   1.000
_cell.length_c   1.000
_cell.angle_alpha   90.00
_cell.angle_beta   90.00
_cell.angle_gamma   90.00
#
_symmetry.space_group_name_H-M   'P 1'
#
loop_
_entity.id
_entity.type
_entity.pdbx_description
1 polymer ?
#
loop_
_entity_poly.entity_id
_entity_poly.type
_entity_poly.pdbx_seq_one_letter_code
_entity_poly.pdbx_strand_id
1 'polypeptide(L)'
;MEILCKTHQILLLLFTILTISYLQPPKVQAFKAPFHPRDVLPWLPGKVSWPILGTLNNAADLLPSFVGAAFASNNSLNWKGSCFYNNSAWMEFHNKSSTEFGGGTLHIKVSKAHSWTCMDLYIFATPYRVTWDYYFISREHTLEFKEWESKAEFEYVKNRGVSIFLLQAGMLGTLQALWEVFPLFTNTGWGENTNIAFLKKHMGAVFEERPQPWVTNITVEDIHSGDFLALSKIRGRWGGFETLEKWVSGAYAGHTAVCLRDFEGKLWVGESGHENEKGEDVIAILPWDEWWEYELTKDDANPQIALLPLHPELRAKFNESAAWEYALSMSGKPYGYHNLIFSWIDTISENYPSPLDAHLVASVMTVWTRLKPAYAGNMWIEALNKRLGTQNLSLSEILVQVEKRGSSFGELLAIPEQDNWVYADGLWSDGWLLPLSVVYILC
;
A
#
# COMPACT_ATOMS: atom_id res chain seq x y z
N MET A 1 -53.54 -8.57 -33.20
CA MET A 1 -54.34 -9.17 -32.12
C MET A 1 -53.60 -10.28 -31.37
N GLU A 2 -52.68 -11.03 -32.02
CA GLU A 2 -51.90 -12.10 -31.36
C GLU A 2 -50.78 -11.61 -30.41
N ILE A 3 -50.22 -10.41 -30.61
CA ILE A 3 -49.14 -9.88 -29.76
C ILE A 3 -49.67 -9.47 -28.37
N LEU A 4 -50.89 -8.93 -28.30
CA LEU A 4 -51.53 -8.51 -27.04
C LEU A 4 -51.89 -9.71 -26.15
N CYS A 5 -52.17 -10.87 -26.75
CA CYS A 5 -52.54 -12.08 -26.03
C CYS A 5 -51.33 -12.74 -25.33
N LYS A 6 -50.13 -12.65 -25.93
CA LYS A 6 -48.89 -13.14 -25.33
C LYS A 6 -48.41 -12.30 -24.14
N THR A 7 -48.58 -10.97 -24.19
CA THR A 7 -48.19 -10.09 -23.09
C THR A 7 -49.07 -10.29 -21.87
N HIS A 8 -50.38 -10.54 -22.06
CA HIS A 8 -51.30 -10.82 -20.96
C HIS A 8 -51.03 -12.15 -20.28
N GLN A 9 -50.66 -13.19 -21.04
CA GLN A 9 -50.31 -14.50 -20.48
C GLN A 9 -49.02 -14.45 -19.65
N ILE A 10 -48.01 -13.69 -20.08
CA ILE A 10 -46.76 -13.49 -19.33
C ILE A 10 -47.02 -12.72 -18.03
N LEU A 11 -47.88 -11.68 -18.10
CA LEU A 11 -48.23 -10.88 -16.91
C LEU A 11 -49.02 -11.71 -15.88
N LEU A 12 -49.95 -12.56 -16.35
CA LEU A 12 -50.68 -13.51 -15.51
C LEU A 12 -49.74 -14.54 -14.86
N LEU A 13 -48.74 -15.03 -15.60
CA LEU A 13 -47.72 -15.96 -15.08
C LEU A 13 -46.89 -15.32 -13.96
N LEU A 14 -46.44 -14.07 -14.17
CA LEU A 14 -45.71 -13.30 -13.17
C LEU A 14 -46.56 -13.03 -11.92
N PHE A 15 -47.84 -12.68 -12.09
CA PHE A 15 -48.78 -12.50 -10.97
C PHE A 15 -49.02 -13.79 -10.21
N THR A 16 -49.15 -14.94 -10.89
CA THR A 16 -49.28 -16.24 -10.21
C THR A 16 -48.02 -16.60 -9.42
N ILE A 17 -46.82 -16.33 -9.95
CA ILE A 17 -45.56 -16.58 -9.24
C ILE A 17 -45.44 -15.68 -7.99
N LEU A 18 -45.86 -14.41 -8.09
CA LEU A 18 -45.87 -13.46 -6.97
C LEU A 18 -46.92 -13.80 -5.89
N THR A 19 -48.09 -14.30 -6.27
CA THR A 19 -49.12 -14.72 -5.30
C THR A 19 -48.77 -16.03 -4.60
N ILE A 20 -48.14 -16.98 -5.29
CA ILE A 20 -47.68 -18.25 -4.70
C ILE A 20 -46.53 -18.02 -3.70
N SER A 21 -45.65 -17.04 -3.97
CA SER A 21 -44.56 -16.67 -3.04
C SER A 21 -45.02 -15.88 -1.81
N TYR A 22 -46.20 -15.23 -1.86
CA TYR A 22 -46.76 -14.48 -0.73
C TYR A 22 -47.63 -15.33 0.21
N LEU A 23 -48.17 -16.46 -0.27
CA LEU A 23 -49.13 -17.30 0.47
C LEU A 23 -48.51 -18.50 1.20
N GLN A 24 -47.21 -18.77 1.02
CA GLN A 24 -46.51 -19.83 1.75
C GLN A 24 -45.60 -19.26 2.85
N PRO A 25 -45.69 -19.71 4.12
CA PRO A 25 -44.69 -19.38 5.12
C PRO A 25 -43.31 -19.87 4.64
N PRO A 26 -42.21 -19.16 4.93
CA PRO A 26 -40.92 -19.41 4.30
C PRO A 26 -40.31 -20.70 4.86
N LYS A 27 -40.69 -21.84 4.27
CA LYS A 27 -39.91 -23.08 4.30
C LYS A 27 -39.21 -23.25 2.96
N VAL A 28 -38.55 -22.18 2.48
CA VAL A 28 -37.62 -22.27 1.37
C VAL A 28 -36.24 -22.34 1.98
N GLN A 29 -35.69 -23.55 2.03
CA GLN A 29 -34.25 -23.72 2.16
C GLN A 29 -33.66 -23.04 0.93
N ALA A 30 -33.07 -21.85 1.12
CA ALA A 30 -32.58 -21.02 0.04
C ALA A 30 -31.73 -21.87 -0.91
N PHE A 31 -32.26 -22.12 -2.12
CA PHE A 31 -31.53 -22.82 -3.16
C PHE A 31 -30.28 -21.97 -3.43
N LYS A 32 -29.08 -22.52 -3.18
CA LYS A 32 -27.85 -21.79 -3.45
C LYS A 32 -27.86 -21.43 -4.93
N ALA A 33 -27.94 -20.14 -5.24
CA ALA A 33 -27.89 -19.68 -6.61
C ALA A 33 -26.59 -20.21 -7.25
N PRO A 34 -26.64 -20.73 -8.50
CA PRO A 34 -25.46 -21.27 -9.16
C PRO A 34 -24.36 -20.20 -9.30
N PHE A 35 -24.77 -18.93 -9.40
CA PHE A 35 -23.90 -17.77 -9.47
C PHE A 35 -24.37 -16.71 -8.49
N HIS A 36 -23.44 -16.04 -7.81
CA HIS A 36 -23.75 -14.81 -7.10
C HIS A 36 -23.86 -13.67 -8.13
N PRO A 37 -24.75 -12.68 -7.95
CA PRO A 37 -24.87 -11.57 -8.91
C PRO A 37 -23.54 -10.88 -9.21
N ARG A 38 -22.64 -10.79 -8.22
CA ARG A 38 -21.28 -10.25 -8.40
C ARG A 38 -20.39 -11.09 -9.33
N ASP A 39 -20.56 -12.39 -9.35
CA ASP A 39 -19.74 -13.30 -10.17
C ASP A 39 -20.11 -13.23 -11.66
N VAL A 40 -21.33 -12.77 -11.95
CA VAL A 40 -21.84 -12.61 -13.33
C VAL A 40 -21.49 -11.22 -13.88
N LEU A 41 -21.24 -10.23 -13.02
CA LEU A 41 -20.97 -8.85 -13.44
C LEU A 41 -19.86 -8.75 -14.51
N PRO A 42 -18.69 -9.42 -14.38
CA PRO A 42 -17.64 -9.34 -15.41
C PRO A 42 -18.05 -9.87 -16.79
N TRP A 43 -19.10 -10.70 -16.85
CA TRP A 43 -19.62 -11.30 -18.09
C TRP A 43 -20.72 -10.48 -18.73
N LEU A 44 -21.24 -9.46 -18.05
CA LEU A 44 -22.24 -8.54 -18.59
C LEU A 44 -21.57 -7.47 -19.48
N PRO A 45 -22.32 -6.88 -20.43
CA PRO A 45 -21.80 -5.84 -21.30
C PRO A 45 -21.14 -4.71 -20.51
N GLY A 46 -19.95 -4.30 -20.96
CA GLY A 46 -19.10 -3.39 -20.20
C GLY A 46 -19.76 -2.08 -19.76
N LYS A 47 -20.68 -1.53 -20.56
CA LYS A 47 -21.42 -0.31 -20.23
C LYS A 47 -22.34 -0.44 -19.00
N VAL A 48 -22.70 -1.68 -18.63
CA VAL A 48 -23.55 -1.99 -17.47
C VAL A 48 -22.69 -2.51 -16.31
N SER A 49 -21.73 -3.37 -16.60
CA SER A 49 -20.91 -4.01 -15.57
C SER A 49 -19.81 -3.13 -15.00
N TRP A 50 -19.07 -2.37 -15.82
CA TRP A 50 -17.93 -1.56 -15.35
C TRP A 50 -18.31 -0.51 -14.30
N PRO A 51 -19.42 0.26 -14.44
CA PRO A 51 -19.83 1.20 -13.39
C PRO A 51 -20.13 0.50 -12.07
N ILE A 52 -20.77 -0.66 -12.11
CA ILE A 52 -21.14 -1.43 -10.92
C ILE A 52 -19.88 -2.09 -10.32
N LEU A 53 -19.02 -2.66 -11.15
CA LEU A 53 -17.76 -3.27 -10.73
C LEU A 53 -16.79 -2.26 -10.11
N GLY A 54 -16.70 -1.04 -10.65
CA GLY A 54 -15.89 0.04 -10.09
C GLY A 54 -16.42 0.58 -8.75
N THR A 55 -17.71 0.41 -8.46
CA THR A 55 -18.29 0.68 -7.13
C THR A 55 -18.13 -0.47 -6.14
N LEU A 56 -17.97 -1.70 -6.62
CA LEU A 56 -17.93 -2.90 -5.78
C LEU A 56 -16.50 -3.34 -5.41
N ASN A 57 -15.54 -3.08 -6.28
CA ASN A 57 -14.14 -3.48 -6.11
C ASN A 57 -13.24 -2.24 -6.02
N ASN A 58 -12.09 -2.37 -5.37
CA ASN A 58 -11.22 -1.30 -4.92
C ASN A 58 -9.77 -1.57 -5.34
N ALA A 59 -8.98 -0.52 -5.61
CA ALA A 59 -7.54 -0.70 -5.85
C ALA A 59 -6.83 -1.28 -4.61
N ALA A 60 -7.32 -0.93 -3.41
CA ALA A 60 -6.92 -1.56 -2.15
C ALA A 60 -7.30 -3.05 -2.04
N ASP A 61 -8.19 -3.57 -2.89
CA ASP A 61 -8.59 -4.99 -2.86
C ASP A 61 -7.51 -5.93 -3.44
N LEU A 62 -6.44 -5.38 -4.04
CA LEU A 62 -5.23 -6.17 -4.32
C LEU A 62 -4.53 -6.64 -3.05
N LEU A 63 -4.75 -5.94 -1.94
CA LEU A 63 -4.00 -6.15 -0.71
C LEU A 63 -4.59 -7.35 0.07
N PRO A 64 -3.79 -8.39 0.37
CA PRO A 64 -4.21 -9.51 1.20
C PRO A 64 -4.54 -9.06 2.63
N SER A 65 -5.63 -9.55 3.21
CA SER A 65 -5.91 -9.34 4.64
C SER A 65 -5.38 -10.51 5.47
N PHE A 66 -4.73 -10.24 6.60
CA PHE A 66 -4.33 -11.27 7.54
C PHE A 66 -5.57 -11.92 8.19
N VAL A 67 -5.69 -13.25 8.12
CA VAL A 67 -6.82 -13.98 8.72
C VAL A 67 -6.43 -14.82 9.94
N GLY A 68 -5.13 -15.03 10.15
CA GLY A 68 -4.59 -15.74 11.32
C GLY A 68 -3.42 -16.66 10.96
N ALA A 69 -2.92 -17.38 11.96
CA ALA A 69 -1.83 -18.34 11.79
C ALA A 69 -2.28 -19.78 12.11
N ALA A 70 -1.83 -20.74 11.31
CA ALA A 70 -2.13 -22.16 11.49
C ALA A 70 -0.98 -22.90 12.20
N PHE A 71 -1.30 -23.55 13.31
CA PHE A 71 -0.36 -24.26 14.20
C PHE A 71 -0.80 -25.71 14.42
N ALA A 72 0.05 -26.52 15.04
CA ALA A 72 -0.15 -27.97 15.18
C ALA A 72 -1.04 -28.41 16.36
N SER A 73 -1.79 -27.50 16.98
CA SER A 73 -2.64 -27.84 18.13
C SER A 73 -4.05 -28.28 17.71
N ASN A 74 -4.81 -28.81 18.68
CA ASN A 74 -6.24 -29.15 18.53
C ASN A 74 -7.15 -27.94 18.24
N ASN A 75 -6.67 -26.71 18.38
CA ASN A 75 -7.44 -25.52 18.06
C ASN A 75 -7.25 -25.16 16.58
N SER A 76 -8.26 -25.45 15.77
CA SER A 76 -8.28 -25.00 14.38
C SER A 76 -8.55 -23.50 14.32
N LEU A 77 -7.72 -22.77 13.57
CA LEU A 77 -8.03 -21.39 13.19
C LEU A 77 -9.32 -21.41 12.38
N ASN A 78 -10.26 -20.49 12.62
CA ASN A 78 -11.49 -20.38 11.84
C ASN A 78 -11.69 -18.95 11.33
N TRP A 79 -12.11 -18.79 10.08
CA TRP A 79 -12.40 -17.48 9.49
C TRP A 79 -13.49 -17.55 8.43
N LYS A 80 -13.91 -16.38 7.97
CA LYS A 80 -14.81 -16.20 6.84
C LYS A 80 -14.02 -15.73 5.63
N GLY A 81 -14.07 -16.49 4.54
CA GLY A 81 -13.47 -16.14 3.25
C GLY A 81 -14.39 -15.30 2.36
N SER A 82 -13.89 -14.92 1.19
CA SER A 82 -14.66 -14.17 0.20
C SER A 82 -15.67 -15.09 -0.51
N CYS A 83 -15.24 -16.28 -0.92
CA CYS A 83 -16.04 -17.37 -1.48
C CYS A 83 -16.67 -18.29 -0.42
N PHE A 84 -15.88 -18.74 0.55
CA PHE A 84 -16.30 -19.75 1.54
C PHE A 84 -16.50 -19.13 2.92
N TYR A 85 -17.67 -19.31 3.52
CA TYR A 85 -18.01 -18.64 4.78
C TYR A 85 -17.66 -19.41 6.05
N ASN A 86 -17.14 -20.62 5.93
CA ASN A 86 -16.75 -21.42 7.08
C ASN A 86 -15.48 -22.18 6.75
N ASN A 87 -14.36 -21.54 7.09
CA ASN A 87 -13.03 -22.01 6.77
C ASN A 87 -12.28 -22.34 8.05
N SER A 88 -11.44 -23.37 7.99
CA SER A 88 -10.56 -23.72 9.08
C SER A 88 -9.19 -24.19 8.60
N ALA A 89 -8.14 -23.95 9.39
CA ALA A 89 -6.80 -24.43 9.08
C ALA A 89 -6.05 -24.96 10.30
N TRP A 90 -5.20 -25.96 10.08
CA TRP A 90 -4.26 -26.51 11.07
C TRP A 90 -3.02 -27.06 10.36
N MET A 91 -1.92 -27.16 11.11
CA MET A 91 -0.65 -27.67 10.60
C MET A 91 -0.37 -29.09 11.11
N GLU A 92 0.08 -29.98 10.24
CA GLU A 92 0.62 -31.29 10.61
C GLU A 92 2.11 -31.34 10.30
N PHE A 93 2.95 -31.62 11.30
CA PHE A 93 4.40 -31.79 11.07
C PHE A 93 4.72 -33.23 10.71
N HIS A 94 5.64 -33.43 9.76
CA HIS A 94 6.09 -34.75 9.38
C HIS A 94 7.53 -34.74 8.89
N ASN A 95 8.22 -35.88 8.97
CA ASN A 95 9.55 -36.04 8.40
C ASN A 95 9.57 -37.04 7.22
N LYS A 96 8.67 -36.85 6.25
CA LYS A 96 8.62 -37.66 5.03
C LYS A 96 9.90 -37.51 4.18
N SER A 97 10.54 -36.34 4.21
CA SER A 97 11.77 -36.02 3.48
C SER A 97 13.03 -36.65 4.08
N SER A 98 12.97 -37.16 5.32
CA SER A 98 14.13 -37.69 6.06
C SER A 98 15.26 -36.67 6.23
N THR A 99 14.91 -35.38 6.37
CA THR A 99 15.86 -34.28 6.60
C THR A 99 15.90 -33.89 8.08
N GLU A 100 16.88 -33.06 8.48
CA GLU A 100 17.11 -32.72 9.89
C GLU A 100 15.87 -32.11 10.56
N PHE A 101 15.14 -31.25 9.83
CA PHE A 101 13.96 -30.54 10.35
C PHE A 101 12.63 -31.08 9.80
N GLY A 102 12.67 -31.99 8.81
CA GLY A 102 11.47 -32.47 8.12
C GLY A 102 10.69 -31.34 7.47
N GLY A 103 9.39 -31.55 7.30
CA GLY A 103 8.44 -30.63 6.68
C GLY A 103 7.10 -30.59 7.41
N GLY A 104 6.05 -30.19 6.71
CA GLY A 104 4.69 -30.21 7.24
C GLY A 104 3.62 -30.08 6.17
N THR A 105 2.42 -30.52 6.49
CA THR A 105 1.22 -30.39 5.67
C THR A 105 0.30 -29.35 6.32
N LEU A 106 0.04 -28.25 5.63
CA LEU A 106 -1.00 -27.30 6.03
C LEU A 106 -2.34 -27.77 5.48
N HIS A 107 -3.26 -28.11 6.38
CA HIS A 107 -4.61 -28.50 6.02
C HIS A 107 -5.52 -27.28 6.05
N ILE A 108 -6.28 -27.10 4.98
CA ILE A 108 -7.23 -26.00 4.83
C ILE A 108 -8.56 -26.58 4.41
N LYS A 109 -9.55 -26.48 5.30
CA LYS A 109 -10.90 -26.95 5.07
C LYS A 109 -11.79 -25.76 4.80
N VAL A 110 -12.29 -25.67 3.57
CA VAL A 110 -13.20 -24.60 3.16
C VAL A 110 -14.60 -25.15 2.95
N SER A 111 -15.61 -24.44 3.44
CA SER A 111 -16.99 -24.89 3.35
C SER A 111 -17.99 -23.75 3.24
N LYS A 112 -19.23 -24.09 2.87
CA LYS A 112 -20.32 -23.12 2.67
C LYS A 112 -19.98 -22.04 1.62
N ALA A 113 -19.55 -22.46 0.43
CA ALA A 113 -19.39 -21.57 -0.73
C ALA A 113 -20.68 -20.79 -1.02
N HIS A 114 -20.57 -19.50 -1.33
CA HIS A 114 -21.72 -18.66 -1.66
C HIS A 114 -22.20 -18.82 -3.12
N SER A 115 -21.33 -19.28 -4.02
CA SER A 115 -21.68 -19.64 -5.40
C SER A 115 -20.84 -20.82 -5.89
N TRP A 116 -21.13 -21.34 -7.09
CA TRP A 116 -20.37 -22.45 -7.67
C TRP A 116 -19.11 -22.01 -8.41
N THR A 117 -18.99 -20.72 -8.71
CA THR A 117 -17.89 -20.14 -9.49
C THR A 117 -16.97 -19.23 -8.68
N CYS A 118 -17.27 -19.00 -7.39
CA CYS A 118 -16.40 -18.21 -6.55
C CYS A 118 -15.09 -18.94 -6.25
N MET A 119 -14.05 -18.17 -5.93
CA MET A 119 -12.73 -18.67 -5.62
C MET A 119 -12.04 -17.75 -4.61
N ASP A 120 -11.44 -18.35 -3.59
CA ASP A 120 -10.54 -17.66 -2.67
C ASP A 120 -9.09 -17.81 -3.18
N LEU A 121 -8.29 -16.75 -3.08
CA LEU A 121 -6.84 -16.82 -3.20
C LEU A 121 -6.21 -16.54 -1.84
N TYR A 122 -5.27 -17.39 -1.46
CA TYR A 122 -4.54 -17.27 -0.20
C TYR A 122 -3.05 -17.09 -0.44
N ILE A 123 -2.42 -16.29 0.42
CA ILE A 123 -0.97 -16.22 0.58
C ILE A 123 -0.63 -16.83 1.94
N PHE A 124 0.37 -17.69 1.95
CA PHE A 124 0.89 -18.36 3.13
C PHE A 124 2.33 -17.90 3.35
N ALA A 125 2.61 -17.36 4.53
CA ALA A 125 3.90 -16.75 4.82
C ALA A 125 4.48 -17.21 6.16
N THR A 126 5.79 -17.35 6.17
CA THR A 126 6.65 -17.34 7.37
C THR A 126 7.66 -16.21 7.19
N PRO A 127 8.42 -15.81 8.22
CA PRO A 127 9.54 -14.88 8.07
C PRO A 127 10.59 -15.34 7.03
N TYR A 128 10.58 -16.64 6.71
CA TYR A 128 11.52 -17.27 5.81
C TYR A 128 10.93 -17.37 4.41
N ARG A 129 9.71 -17.89 4.22
CA ARG A 129 9.14 -18.19 2.90
C ARG A 129 7.75 -17.62 2.68
N VAL A 130 7.40 -17.46 1.41
CA VAL A 130 6.04 -17.11 0.98
C VAL A 130 5.61 -18.04 -0.15
N THR A 131 4.38 -18.52 -0.08
CA THR A 131 3.72 -19.31 -1.13
C THR A 131 2.26 -18.89 -1.23
N TRP A 132 1.55 -19.37 -2.24
CA TRP A 132 0.16 -19.01 -2.49
C TRP A 132 -0.60 -20.21 -3.06
N ASP A 133 -1.91 -20.24 -2.86
CA ASP A 133 -2.79 -21.26 -3.40
C ASP A 133 -4.21 -20.70 -3.59
N TYR A 134 -5.05 -21.42 -4.32
CA TYR A 134 -6.43 -21.01 -4.58
C TYR A 134 -7.42 -22.16 -4.35
N TYR A 135 -8.61 -21.81 -3.85
CA TYR A 135 -9.65 -22.80 -3.56
C TYR A 135 -10.96 -22.41 -4.24
N PHE A 136 -11.53 -23.34 -5.00
CA PHE A 136 -12.80 -23.17 -5.72
C PHE A 136 -13.80 -24.31 -5.42
N ILE A 137 -13.37 -25.37 -4.72
CA ILE A 137 -14.23 -26.50 -4.30
C ILE A 137 -14.30 -26.56 -2.78
N SER A 138 -15.52 -26.74 -2.26
CA SER A 138 -15.79 -26.97 -0.83
C SER A 138 -15.31 -28.35 -0.40
N ARG A 139 -14.06 -28.44 0.05
CA ARG A 139 -13.45 -29.67 0.59
C ARG A 139 -12.28 -29.32 1.51
N GLU A 140 -11.65 -30.35 2.05
CA GLU A 140 -10.32 -30.23 2.63
C GLU A 140 -9.27 -30.22 1.51
N HIS A 141 -8.36 -29.26 1.58
CA HIS A 141 -7.19 -29.11 0.73
C HIS A 141 -5.95 -29.17 1.59
N THR A 142 -4.81 -29.47 0.97
CA THR A 142 -3.53 -29.64 1.65
C THR A 142 -2.45 -28.91 0.86
N LEU A 143 -1.63 -28.14 1.58
CA LEU A 143 -0.43 -27.50 1.04
C LEU A 143 0.80 -28.13 1.71
N GLU A 144 1.67 -28.74 0.91
CA GLU A 144 2.84 -29.48 1.41
C GLU A 144 4.08 -28.59 1.47
N PHE A 145 4.66 -28.45 2.67
CA PHE A 145 6.00 -27.97 2.89
C PHE A 145 6.94 -29.17 2.96
N LYS A 146 7.64 -29.46 1.86
CA LYS A 146 8.53 -30.64 1.77
C LYS A 146 9.61 -30.65 2.86
N GLU A 147 10.22 -29.48 3.07
CA GLU A 147 11.29 -29.28 4.03
C GLU A 147 11.30 -27.83 4.55
N TRP A 148 11.60 -27.65 5.83
CA TRP A 148 11.87 -26.36 6.45
C TRP A 148 13.30 -25.88 6.14
N GLU A 149 13.45 -24.59 5.81
CA GLU A 149 14.69 -24.00 5.28
C GLU A 149 15.80 -23.98 6.33
N SER A 150 15.44 -23.89 7.60
CA SER A 150 16.38 -23.89 8.71
C SER A 150 15.71 -24.32 10.02
N LYS A 151 16.54 -24.61 11.03
CA LYS A 151 16.09 -24.79 12.42
C LYS A 151 15.25 -23.61 12.90
N ALA A 152 15.59 -22.40 12.49
CA ALA A 152 14.91 -21.20 12.93
C ALA A 152 13.49 -21.10 12.35
N GLU A 153 13.30 -21.50 11.08
CA GLU A 153 11.96 -21.62 10.50
C GLU A 153 11.14 -22.72 11.17
N PHE A 154 11.73 -23.90 11.38
CA PHE A 154 11.04 -25.01 12.02
C PHE A 154 10.52 -24.64 13.42
N GLU A 155 11.38 -24.03 14.25
CA GLU A 155 10.99 -23.56 15.58
C GLU A 155 9.99 -22.40 15.51
N TYR A 156 10.09 -21.52 14.51
CA TYR A 156 9.11 -20.46 14.29
C TYR A 156 7.72 -21.04 14.03
N VAL A 157 7.60 -21.92 13.04
CA VAL A 157 6.31 -22.50 12.65
C VAL A 157 5.72 -23.35 13.78
N LYS A 158 6.56 -24.04 14.56
CA LYS A 158 6.11 -24.82 15.72
C LYS A 158 5.47 -23.95 16.80
N ASN A 159 6.02 -22.77 17.05
CA ASN A 159 5.57 -21.89 18.13
C ASN A 159 4.53 -20.84 17.69
N ARG A 160 4.55 -20.43 16.42
CA ARG A 160 3.72 -19.33 15.88
C ARG A 160 2.81 -19.72 14.73
N GLY A 161 3.09 -20.84 14.06
CA GLY A 161 2.35 -21.30 12.90
C GLY A 161 2.75 -20.61 11.60
N VAL A 162 2.02 -20.93 10.54
CA VAL A 162 2.13 -20.27 9.22
C VAL A 162 1.05 -19.20 9.12
N SER A 163 1.45 -17.97 8.80
CA SER A 163 0.54 -16.85 8.59
C SER A 163 -0.26 -17.04 7.31
N ILE A 164 -1.57 -16.84 7.39
CA ILE A 164 -2.52 -16.99 6.28
C ILE A 164 -3.10 -15.61 5.98
N PHE A 165 -3.03 -15.23 4.70
CA PHE A 165 -3.62 -14.01 4.18
C PHE A 165 -4.60 -14.35 3.07
N LEU A 166 -5.73 -13.64 3.03
CA LEU A 166 -6.78 -13.82 2.05
C LEU A 166 -6.87 -12.58 1.15
N LEU A 167 -6.87 -12.77 -0.16
CA LEU A 167 -7.28 -11.73 -1.09
C LEU A 167 -8.81 -11.63 -1.08
N GLN A 168 -9.33 -10.63 -0.36
CA GLN A 168 -10.76 -10.42 -0.13
C GLN A 168 -11.55 -10.21 -1.43
N ALA A 169 -10.90 -9.68 -2.47
CA ALA A 169 -11.48 -9.48 -3.80
C ALA A 169 -11.80 -10.80 -4.53
N GLY A 170 -11.15 -11.91 -4.15
CA GLY A 170 -11.09 -13.12 -4.97
C GLY A 170 -10.44 -12.87 -6.34
N MET A 171 -10.39 -13.89 -7.21
CA MET A 171 -9.63 -13.80 -8.47
C MET A 171 -10.06 -12.68 -9.41
N LEU A 172 -11.37 -12.55 -9.62
CA LEU A 172 -11.93 -11.58 -10.55
C LEU A 172 -11.74 -10.15 -10.02
N GLY A 173 -11.92 -9.95 -8.71
CA GLY A 173 -11.61 -8.67 -8.07
C GLY A 173 -10.12 -8.34 -8.15
N THR A 174 -9.22 -9.31 -7.94
CA THR A 174 -7.78 -9.11 -8.05
C THR A 174 -7.36 -8.72 -9.48
N LEU A 175 -7.86 -9.41 -10.52
CA LEU A 175 -7.58 -9.06 -11.91
C LEU A 175 -8.10 -7.67 -12.28
N GLN A 176 -9.28 -7.28 -11.79
CA GLN A 176 -9.81 -5.94 -11.99
C GLN A 176 -8.99 -4.88 -11.25
N ALA A 177 -8.60 -5.14 -10.00
CA ALA A 177 -7.81 -4.18 -9.23
C ALA A 177 -6.41 -3.99 -9.83
N LEU A 178 -5.82 -5.02 -10.47
CA LEU A 178 -4.61 -4.87 -11.29
C LEU A 178 -4.84 -3.93 -12.49
N TRP A 179 -6.02 -4.00 -13.11
CA TRP A 179 -6.42 -3.10 -14.19
C TRP A 179 -6.65 -1.66 -13.71
N GLU A 180 -7.00 -1.46 -12.45
CA GLU A 180 -7.15 -0.12 -11.83
C GLU A 180 -5.79 0.46 -11.38
N VAL A 181 -4.81 -0.36 -10.99
CA VAL A 181 -3.50 0.11 -10.53
C VAL A 181 -2.52 0.38 -11.67
N PHE A 182 -2.50 -0.46 -12.70
CA PHE A 182 -1.61 -0.28 -13.86
C PHE A 182 -1.64 1.14 -14.46
N PRO A 183 -2.81 1.74 -14.75
CA PRO A 183 -2.89 3.11 -15.26
C PRO A 183 -2.25 4.19 -14.39
N LEU A 184 -2.21 4.03 -13.06
CA LEU A 184 -1.72 5.06 -12.13
C LEU A 184 -0.32 5.54 -12.50
N PHE A 185 0.50 4.66 -13.05
CA PHE A 185 1.90 4.91 -13.39
C PHE A 185 2.11 5.35 -14.85
N THR A 186 1.04 5.55 -15.62
CA THR A 186 1.13 5.93 -17.04
C THR A 186 1.04 7.44 -17.22
N ASN A 187 1.88 8.01 -18.09
CA ASN A 187 1.82 9.43 -18.41
C ASN A 187 0.80 9.69 -19.54
N THR A 188 -0.48 9.46 -19.25
CA THR A 188 -1.57 9.63 -20.20
C THR A 188 -2.75 10.31 -19.51
N GLY A 189 -3.68 10.89 -20.28
CA GLY A 189 -4.94 11.40 -19.72
C GLY A 189 -5.75 10.31 -19.02
N TRP A 190 -5.57 9.03 -19.37
CA TRP A 190 -6.16 7.92 -18.64
C TRP A 190 -5.50 7.72 -17.26
N GLY A 191 -4.16 7.77 -17.20
CA GLY A 191 -3.43 7.68 -15.94
C GLY A 191 -3.75 8.82 -14.98
N GLU A 192 -3.76 10.07 -15.48
CA GLU A 192 -4.16 11.25 -14.70
C GLU A 192 -5.57 11.10 -14.10
N ASN A 193 -6.56 10.75 -14.93
CA ASN A 193 -7.92 10.55 -14.48
C ASN A 193 -8.04 9.40 -13.47
N THR A 194 -7.20 8.37 -13.61
CA THR A 194 -7.17 7.23 -12.66
C THR A 194 -6.59 7.67 -11.32
N ASN A 195 -5.50 8.46 -11.29
CA ASN A 195 -4.94 9.02 -10.06
C ASN A 195 -5.98 9.91 -9.34
N ILE A 196 -6.65 10.82 -10.06
CA ILE A 196 -7.72 11.66 -9.50
C ILE A 196 -8.87 10.80 -8.95
N ALA A 197 -9.32 9.80 -9.71
CA ALA A 197 -10.41 8.92 -9.28
C ALA A 197 -10.03 8.10 -8.04
N PHE A 198 -8.78 7.63 -7.96
CA PHE A 198 -8.23 6.94 -6.81
C PHE A 198 -8.25 7.84 -5.57
N LEU A 199 -7.65 9.03 -5.64
CA LEU A 199 -7.60 9.98 -4.51
C LEU A 199 -9.02 10.39 -4.08
N LYS A 200 -9.94 10.61 -5.02
CA LYS A 200 -11.35 10.90 -4.71
C LYS A 200 -12.04 9.75 -3.98
N LYS A 201 -11.82 8.51 -4.43
CA LYS A 201 -12.45 7.32 -3.85
C LYS A 201 -11.91 6.99 -2.47
N HIS A 202 -10.60 7.13 -2.27
CA HIS A 202 -9.90 6.68 -1.07
C HIS A 202 -9.72 7.75 -0.01
N MET A 203 -9.58 9.01 -0.41
CA MET A 203 -9.36 10.14 0.51
C MET A 203 -10.52 11.13 0.52
N GLY A 204 -11.49 10.99 -0.40
CA GLY A 204 -12.52 12.02 -0.60
C GLY A 204 -11.98 13.31 -1.23
N ALA A 205 -10.74 13.30 -1.72
CA ALA A 205 -10.07 14.46 -2.29
C ALA A 205 -10.72 14.90 -3.60
N VAL A 206 -10.90 16.21 -3.78
CA VAL A 206 -11.45 16.80 -5.01
C VAL A 206 -10.38 17.69 -5.63
N PHE A 207 -9.98 17.36 -6.86
CA PHE A 207 -9.07 18.16 -7.67
C PHE A 207 -9.90 18.91 -8.70
N GLU A 208 -9.95 20.24 -8.58
CA GLU A 208 -10.63 21.12 -9.51
C GLU A 208 -9.62 21.84 -10.39
N GLU A 209 -9.88 21.87 -11.70
CA GLU A 209 -9.03 22.60 -12.64
C GLU A 209 -9.18 24.11 -12.40
N ARG A 210 -8.04 24.80 -12.24
CA ARG A 210 -8.03 26.26 -12.08
C ARG A 210 -8.43 26.93 -13.40
N PRO A 211 -9.21 28.03 -13.37
CA PRO A 211 -9.54 28.78 -14.57
C PRO A 211 -8.28 29.36 -15.22
N GLN A 212 -8.24 29.30 -16.55
CA GLN A 212 -7.14 29.87 -17.34
C GLN A 212 -7.32 31.38 -17.53
N PRO A 213 -6.22 32.16 -17.70
CA PRO A 213 -4.83 31.71 -17.72
C PRO A 213 -4.29 31.39 -16.31
N TRP A 214 -3.42 30.38 -16.21
CA TRP A 214 -2.72 30.05 -14.97
C TRP A 214 -1.60 31.06 -14.73
N VAL A 215 -1.93 32.16 -14.07
CA VAL A 215 -0.99 33.22 -13.69
C VAL A 215 -0.92 33.33 -12.18
N THR A 216 0.29 33.55 -11.68
CA THR A 216 0.54 33.90 -10.28
C THR A 216 0.96 35.37 -10.20
N ASN A 217 0.57 36.05 -9.12
CA ASN A 217 1.02 37.41 -8.82
C ASN A 217 2.32 37.44 -8.01
N ILE A 218 2.89 36.28 -7.72
CA ILE A 218 4.11 36.12 -6.92
C ILE A 218 5.30 36.23 -7.85
N THR A 219 6.26 37.10 -7.52
CA THR A 219 7.55 37.17 -8.21
C THR A 219 8.64 36.46 -7.39
N VAL A 220 9.81 36.27 -8.00
CA VAL A 220 10.96 35.65 -7.33
C VAL A 220 11.37 36.46 -6.10
N GLU A 221 11.21 37.79 -6.13
CA GLU A 221 11.50 38.71 -5.03
C GLU A 221 10.58 38.50 -3.82
N ASP A 222 9.35 38.02 -4.02
CA ASP A 222 8.38 37.76 -2.95
C ASP A 222 8.71 36.49 -2.14
N ILE A 223 9.63 35.65 -2.65
CA ILE A 223 10.03 34.39 -2.01
C ILE A 223 11.20 34.64 -1.05
N HIS A 224 11.12 34.09 0.15
CA HIS A 224 12.11 34.32 1.22
C HIS A 224 12.74 33.02 1.69
N SER A 225 13.90 33.13 2.35
CA SER A 225 14.53 31.97 3.01
C SER A 225 13.57 31.33 4.01
N GLY A 226 13.48 30.00 3.94
CA GLY A 226 12.60 29.17 4.75
C GLY A 226 11.17 29.02 4.21
N ASP A 227 10.80 29.75 3.15
CA ASP A 227 9.53 29.49 2.47
C ASP A 227 9.51 28.07 1.88
N PHE A 228 8.35 27.44 1.90
CA PHE A 228 8.18 26.02 1.60
C PHE A 228 7.43 25.83 0.28
N LEU A 229 7.85 24.85 -0.51
CA LEU A 229 7.21 24.45 -1.76
C LEU A 229 6.61 23.05 -1.55
N ALA A 230 5.30 22.95 -1.76
CA ALA A 230 4.60 21.67 -1.76
C ALA A 230 4.26 21.28 -3.20
N LEU A 231 4.76 20.12 -3.63
CA LEU A 231 4.56 19.59 -4.98
C LEU A 231 3.56 18.44 -4.94
N SER A 232 2.65 18.43 -5.91
CA SER A 232 1.67 17.38 -6.09
C SER A 232 1.62 16.92 -7.55
N LYS A 233 2.17 15.75 -7.80
CA LYS A 233 2.18 15.04 -9.09
C LYS A 233 1.03 14.05 -9.16
N ILE A 234 0.38 13.97 -10.32
CA ILE A 234 -0.74 13.04 -10.60
C ILE A 234 -0.63 12.35 -11.97
N ARG A 235 0.52 12.49 -12.64
CA ARG A 235 0.79 11.92 -13.97
C ARG A 235 2.07 11.11 -13.96
N GLY A 236 2.13 10.12 -14.85
CA GLY A 236 3.34 9.33 -15.07
C GLY A 236 3.73 8.48 -13.87
N ARG A 237 4.97 7.98 -13.90
CA ARG A 237 5.51 7.10 -12.86
C ARG A 237 5.47 7.78 -11.49
N TRP A 238 6.00 9.01 -11.41
CA TRP A 238 6.08 9.75 -10.16
C TRP A 238 4.71 10.17 -9.61
N GLY A 239 3.76 10.56 -10.48
CA GLY A 239 2.39 10.84 -10.04
C GLY A 239 1.65 9.61 -9.50
N GLY A 240 1.92 8.41 -10.04
CA GLY A 240 1.42 7.16 -9.49
C GLY A 240 2.00 6.85 -8.11
N PHE A 241 3.32 7.04 -7.92
CA PHE A 241 3.96 6.91 -6.61
C PHE A 241 3.40 7.89 -5.60
N GLU A 242 3.36 9.18 -5.94
CA GLU A 242 2.81 10.21 -5.04
C GLU A 242 1.32 9.99 -4.75
N THR A 243 0.55 9.41 -5.66
CA THR A 243 -0.86 9.07 -5.40
C THR A 243 -0.99 8.02 -4.29
N LEU A 244 -0.12 7.02 -4.29
CA LEU A 244 -0.08 6.03 -3.21
C LEU A 244 0.45 6.66 -1.91
N GLU A 245 1.47 7.52 -2.01
CA GLU A 245 2.03 8.25 -0.87
C GLU A 245 0.99 9.15 -0.18
N LYS A 246 0.25 9.94 -0.96
CA LYS A 246 -0.87 10.78 -0.48
C LYS A 246 -1.93 9.94 0.24
N TRP A 247 -2.22 8.75 -0.28
CA TRP A 247 -3.18 7.85 0.35
C TRP A 247 -2.70 7.28 1.68
N VAL A 248 -1.44 6.86 1.78
CA VAL A 248 -0.89 6.29 3.03
C VAL A 248 -0.56 7.34 4.08
N SER A 249 -0.20 8.56 3.66
CA SER A 249 0.12 9.67 4.58
C SER A 249 -1.07 10.57 4.93
N GLY A 250 -2.14 10.53 4.13
CA GLY A 250 -3.24 11.50 4.20
C GLY A 250 -2.91 12.88 3.62
N ALA A 251 -1.71 13.07 3.05
CA ALA A 251 -1.25 14.34 2.50
C ALA A 251 -1.84 14.66 1.12
N TYR A 252 -1.79 15.93 0.71
CA TYR A 252 -2.14 16.37 -0.65
C TYR A 252 -0.92 16.63 -1.54
N ALA A 253 0.26 16.74 -0.94
CA ALA A 253 1.56 16.84 -1.60
C ALA A 253 2.30 15.51 -1.44
N GLY A 254 3.09 15.13 -2.46
CA GLY A 254 3.96 13.95 -2.40
C GLY A 254 5.45 14.31 -2.44
N HIS A 255 5.78 15.58 -2.70
CA HIS A 255 7.17 16.05 -2.67
C HIS A 255 7.25 17.45 -2.09
N THR A 256 8.38 17.78 -1.48
CA THR A 256 8.56 19.05 -0.80
C THR A 256 9.94 19.62 -1.06
N ALA A 257 10.05 20.94 -1.06
CA ALA A 257 11.30 21.65 -1.19
C ALA A 257 11.30 22.94 -0.35
N VAL A 258 12.48 23.46 -0.05
CA VAL A 258 12.66 24.69 0.74
C VAL A 258 13.44 25.74 -0.03
N CYS A 259 13.01 26.99 0.07
CA CYS A 259 13.67 28.13 -0.54
C CYS A 259 14.74 28.73 0.39
N LEU A 260 15.91 29.09 -0.15
CA LEU A 260 16.98 29.76 0.58
C LEU A 260 17.56 30.91 -0.27
N ARG A 261 17.78 32.08 0.34
CA ARG A 261 18.54 33.15 -0.31
C ARG A 261 19.99 33.15 0.13
N ASP A 262 20.91 33.26 -0.81
CA ASP A 262 22.33 33.43 -0.47
C ASP A 262 22.64 34.88 -0.04
N PHE A 263 23.91 35.13 0.30
CA PHE A 263 24.38 36.46 0.74
C PHE A 263 24.32 37.53 -0.36
N GLU A 264 24.21 37.14 -1.64
CA GLU A 264 24.01 38.04 -2.78
C GLU A 264 22.51 38.29 -3.05
N GLY A 265 21.63 37.60 -2.32
CA GLY A 265 20.18 37.66 -2.48
C GLY A 265 19.64 36.74 -3.57
N LYS A 266 20.45 35.87 -4.19
CA LYS A 266 19.96 34.91 -5.19
C LYS A 266 19.17 33.79 -4.52
N LEU A 267 18.14 33.32 -5.20
CA LEU A 267 17.24 32.29 -4.69
C LEU A 267 17.71 30.89 -5.11
N TRP A 268 17.68 29.98 -4.14
CA TRP A 268 18.05 28.57 -4.27
C TRP A 268 16.93 27.71 -3.72
N VAL A 269 16.81 26.49 -4.25
CA VAL A 269 15.85 25.47 -3.81
C VAL A 269 16.62 24.27 -3.30
N GLY A 270 16.37 23.89 -2.04
CA GLY A 270 16.86 22.66 -1.45
C GLY A 270 15.78 21.58 -1.48
N GLU A 271 16.09 20.42 -2.05
CA GLU A 271 15.18 19.27 -2.12
C GLU A 271 15.93 17.93 -1.97
N SER A 272 15.19 16.87 -1.65
CA SER A 272 15.69 15.50 -1.58
C SER A 272 14.99 14.66 -2.64
N GLY A 273 15.74 13.97 -3.50
CA GLY A 273 15.17 13.16 -4.59
C GLY A 273 15.51 13.67 -5.99
N HIS A 274 16.50 14.56 -6.09
CA HIS A 274 17.00 15.03 -7.37
C HIS A 274 17.96 14.00 -7.98
N GLU A 275 17.73 13.62 -9.23
CA GLU A 275 18.58 12.65 -9.94
C GLU A 275 19.88 13.34 -10.40
N ASN A 276 21.03 12.88 -9.91
CA ASN A 276 22.33 13.39 -10.32
C ASN A 276 22.77 12.85 -11.70
N GLU A 277 23.92 13.30 -12.21
CA GLU A 277 24.47 12.84 -13.52
C GLU A 277 24.71 11.33 -13.63
N LYS A 278 24.75 10.61 -12.51
CA LYS A 278 24.92 9.14 -12.45
C LYS A 278 23.60 8.38 -12.36
N GLY A 279 22.46 9.07 -12.31
CA GLY A 279 21.15 8.47 -12.11
C GLY A 279 20.86 8.11 -10.65
N GLU A 280 21.53 8.74 -9.68
CA GLU A 280 21.31 8.52 -8.26
C GLU A 280 20.48 9.66 -7.66
N ASP A 281 19.47 9.34 -6.87
CA ASP A 281 18.68 10.32 -6.13
C ASP A 281 19.48 10.88 -4.94
N VAL A 282 19.65 12.19 -4.90
CA VAL A 282 20.42 12.90 -3.87
C VAL A 282 19.67 14.09 -3.30
N ILE A 283 20.19 14.60 -2.18
CA ILE A 283 19.83 15.92 -1.67
C ILE A 283 20.59 16.96 -2.49
N ALA A 284 19.85 17.87 -3.14
CA ALA A 284 20.41 18.89 -4.02
C ALA A 284 20.05 20.30 -3.54
N ILE A 285 20.93 21.25 -3.86
CA ILE A 285 20.66 22.68 -3.75
C ILE A 285 20.85 23.26 -5.14
N LEU A 286 19.76 23.74 -5.73
CA LEU A 286 19.71 24.16 -7.12
C LEU A 286 19.40 25.66 -7.21
N PRO A 287 19.99 26.41 -8.17
CA PRO A 287 19.54 27.75 -8.47
C PRO A 287 18.05 27.74 -8.83
N TRP A 288 17.29 28.73 -8.36
CA TRP A 288 15.86 28.83 -8.63
C TRP A 288 15.52 28.70 -10.12
N ASP A 289 16.24 29.39 -11.00
CA ASP A 289 15.98 29.38 -12.44
C ASP A 289 16.17 27.99 -13.05
N GLU A 290 17.13 27.21 -12.55
CA GLU A 290 17.39 25.84 -13.01
C GLU A 290 16.27 24.89 -12.55
N TRP A 291 15.93 24.96 -11.26
CA TRP A 291 14.85 24.15 -10.68
C TRP A 291 13.51 24.48 -11.35
N TRP A 292 13.16 25.76 -11.44
CA TRP A 292 11.90 26.21 -12.02
C TRP A 292 11.77 25.87 -13.52
N GLU A 293 12.85 26.02 -14.28
CA GLU A 293 12.85 25.61 -15.70
C GLU A 293 12.65 24.09 -15.83
N TYR A 294 13.29 23.29 -14.96
CA TYR A 294 13.08 21.84 -14.95
C TYR A 294 11.61 21.48 -14.67
N GLU A 295 11.03 22.02 -13.59
CA GLU A 295 9.64 21.74 -13.21
C GLU A 295 8.64 22.18 -14.28
N LEU A 296 8.92 23.28 -14.99
CA LEU A 296 8.05 23.79 -16.05
C LEU A 296 8.16 23.04 -17.38
N THR A 297 9.36 22.60 -17.77
CA THR A 297 9.60 22.13 -19.15
C THR A 297 10.07 20.69 -19.26
N LYS A 298 10.57 20.09 -18.17
CA LYS A 298 11.18 18.75 -18.17
C LYS A 298 10.47 17.75 -17.26
N ASP A 299 9.84 18.17 -16.17
CA ASP A 299 9.06 17.25 -15.33
C ASP A 299 7.77 16.82 -16.07
N ASP A 300 7.80 15.61 -16.59
CA ASP A 300 6.70 15.03 -17.37
C ASP A 300 5.49 14.67 -16.50
N ALA A 301 5.64 14.65 -15.17
CA ALA A 301 4.54 14.49 -14.23
C ALA A 301 3.69 15.77 -14.10
N ASN A 302 4.18 16.91 -14.60
CA ASN A 302 3.54 18.22 -14.58
C ASN A 302 3.01 18.59 -13.18
N PRO A 303 3.91 18.83 -12.20
CA PRO A 303 3.54 19.01 -10.81
C PRO A 303 2.69 20.25 -10.58
N GLN A 304 1.75 20.11 -9.66
CA GLN A 304 1.09 21.26 -9.05
C GLN A 304 1.97 21.76 -7.91
N ILE A 305 2.44 23.00 -8.03
CA ILE A 305 3.34 23.60 -7.04
C ILE A 305 2.58 24.66 -6.25
N ALA A 306 2.58 24.53 -4.92
CA ALA A 306 2.07 25.53 -3.99
C ALA A 306 3.24 26.15 -3.22
N LEU A 307 3.28 27.48 -3.17
CA LEU A 307 4.17 28.22 -2.27
C LEU A 307 3.47 28.42 -0.93
N LEU A 308 4.14 28.04 0.14
CA LEU A 308 3.71 28.21 1.53
C LEU A 308 4.72 29.11 2.24
N PRO A 309 4.47 30.43 2.29
CA PRO A 309 5.37 31.36 2.94
C PRO A 309 5.42 31.14 4.46
N LEU A 310 6.59 31.32 5.07
CA LEU A 310 6.68 31.29 6.53
C LEU A 310 5.82 32.37 7.17
N HIS A 311 5.15 32.00 8.26
CA HIS A 311 4.44 32.97 9.09
C HIS A 311 5.41 34.08 9.53
N PRO A 312 5.03 35.37 9.51
CA PRO A 312 5.95 36.48 9.76
C PRO A 312 6.73 36.37 11.09
N GLU A 313 6.10 35.84 12.13
CA GLU A 313 6.75 35.63 13.44
C GLU A 313 7.82 34.54 13.43
N LEU A 314 7.65 33.49 12.61
CA LEU A 314 8.65 32.44 12.43
C LEU A 314 9.77 32.93 11.52
N ARG A 315 9.41 33.68 10.47
CA ARG A 315 10.38 34.31 9.56
C ARG A 315 11.34 35.23 10.31
N ALA A 316 10.84 36.04 11.25
CA ALA A 316 11.67 36.91 12.08
C ALA A 316 12.68 36.16 12.97
N LYS A 317 12.46 34.86 13.22
CA LYS A 317 13.33 33.98 14.02
C LYS A 317 14.18 33.04 13.16
N PHE A 318 13.96 33.03 11.85
CA PHE A 318 14.64 32.11 10.93
C PHE A 318 16.12 32.47 10.86
N ASN A 319 16.99 31.49 11.13
CA ASN A 319 18.44 31.68 11.10
C ASN A 319 18.99 31.22 9.75
N GLU A 320 19.13 32.17 8.82
CA GLU A 320 19.60 31.88 7.45
C GLU A 320 20.99 31.26 7.41
N SER A 321 21.93 31.74 8.25
CA SER A 321 23.29 31.20 8.29
C SER A 321 23.31 29.74 8.73
N ALA A 322 22.53 29.40 9.77
CA ALA A 322 22.41 28.02 10.23
C ALA A 322 21.70 27.13 9.20
N ALA A 323 20.68 27.65 8.51
CA ALA A 323 19.99 26.94 7.44
C ALA A 323 20.93 26.61 6.28
N TRP A 324 21.78 27.56 5.87
CA TRP A 324 22.80 27.33 4.84
C TRP A 324 23.89 26.36 5.27
N GLU A 325 24.39 26.47 6.50
CA GLU A 325 25.37 25.52 7.04
C GLU A 325 24.81 24.09 7.01
N TYR A 326 23.56 23.93 7.42
CA TYR A 326 22.86 22.65 7.36
C TYR A 326 22.65 22.17 5.92
N ALA A 327 22.11 23.00 5.03
CA ALA A 327 21.85 22.64 3.65
C ALA A 327 23.15 22.18 2.94
N LEU A 328 24.24 22.93 3.09
CA LEU A 328 25.54 22.58 2.52
C LEU A 328 26.10 21.28 3.13
N SER A 329 25.85 21.03 4.42
CA SER A 329 26.25 19.77 5.05
C SER A 329 25.51 18.56 4.48
N MET A 330 24.31 18.76 3.93
CA MET A 330 23.45 17.71 3.37
C MET A 330 23.57 17.54 1.86
N SER A 331 24.02 18.58 1.14
CA SER A 331 24.16 18.56 -0.32
C SER A 331 25.02 17.39 -0.81
N GLY A 332 24.51 16.65 -1.79
CA GLY A 332 25.14 15.47 -2.39
C GLY A 332 24.99 14.17 -1.59
N LYS A 333 24.31 14.18 -0.43
CA LYS A 333 24.01 12.94 0.29
C LYS A 333 22.96 12.10 -0.46
N PRO A 334 23.01 10.76 -0.37
CA PRO A 334 22.01 9.87 -0.98
C PRO A 334 20.61 10.11 -0.41
N TYR A 335 19.55 9.81 -1.18
CA TYR A 335 18.14 9.88 -0.78
C TYR A 335 17.69 8.90 0.32
N GLY A 336 16.56 9.22 0.97
CA GLY A 336 16.08 8.70 2.25
C GLY A 336 15.37 7.39 2.27
N TYR A 337 15.85 6.46 1.44
CA TYR A 337 15.19 5.18 1.26
C TYR A 337 15.00 4.41 2.58
N HIS A 338 15.93 4.53 3.53
CA HIS A 338 15.87 3.85 4.82
C HIS A 338 14.70 4.29 5.72
N ASN A 339 14.22 5.53 5.57
CA ASN A 339 13.19 6.09 6.44
C ASN A 339 11.83 6.27 5.75
N LEU A 340 11.79 6.23 4.41
CA LEU A 340 10.58 6.55 3.62
C LEU A 340 9.34 5.79 4.11
N ILE A 341 9.39 4.46 4.20
CA ILE A 341 8.24 3.66 4.65
C ILE A 341 7.87 3.91 6.11
N PHE A 342 8.85 4.22 6.97
CA PHE A 342 8.60 4.47 8.39
C PHE A 342 8.02 5.87 8.62
N SER A 343 8.22 6.81 7.70
CA SER A 343 7.52 8.10 7.74
C SER A 343 6.01 7.96 7.53
N TRP A 344 5.56 6.86 6.93
CA TRP A 344 4.15 6.54 6.72
C TRP A 344 3.53 5.74 7.87
N ILE A 345 4.33 5.27 8.84
CA ILE A 345 3.88 4.36 9.91
C ILE A 345 4.25 4.97 11.27
N ASP A 346 3.30 5.68 11.87
CA ASP A 346 3.47 6.35 13.18
C ASP A 346 2.73 5.65 14.33
N THR A 347 1.82 4.72 14.03
CA THR A 347 1.09 3.94 15.03
C THR A 347 1.16 2.43 14.77
N ILE A 348 0.81 1.65 15.78
CA ILE A 348 0.78 0.18 15.67
C ILE A 348 -0.31 -0.30 14.70
N SER A 349 -1.43 0.43 14.58
CA SER A 349 -2.58 -0.01 13.78
C SER A 349 -3.53 1.08 13.28
N GLU A 350 -3.48 2.31 13.81
CA GLU A 350 -4.52 3.32 13.60
C GLU A 350 -4.35 4.13 12.31
N ASN A 351 -3.11 4.23 11.81
CA ASN A 351 -2.76 5.07 10.66
C ASN A 351 -2.65 4.30 9.33
N TYR A 352 -2.88 2.98 9.33
CA TYR A 352 -2.92 2.21 8.09
C TYR A 352 -4.24 2.42 7.35
N PRO A 353 -4.23 2.77 6.05
CA PRO A 353 -5.46 2.74 5.27
C PRO A 353 -5.91 1.28 5.10
N SER A 354 -7.19 1.02 5.39
CA SER A 354 -7.76 -0.33 5.23
C SER A 354 -7.57 -0.85 3.79
N PRO A 355 -7.15 -2.12 3.57
CA PRO A 355 -6.97 -3.19 4.56
C PRO A 355 -5.51 -3.41 5.02
N LEU A 356 -4.62 -2.42 4.87
CA LEU A 356 -3.22 -2.55 5.31
C LEU A 356 -3.13 -2.79 6.82
N ASP A 357 -2.20 -3.65 7.21
CA ASP A 357 -1.79 -3.86 8.59
C ASP A 357 -0.30 -4.24 8.67
N ALA A 358 0.26 -4.28 9.87
CA ALA A 358 1.67 -4.62 10.08
C ALA A 358 2.03 -6.06 9.61
N HIS A 359 1.07 -7.00 9.60
CA HIS A 359 1.31 -8.37 9.13
C HIS A 359 1.48 -8.43 7.61
N LEU A 360 0.67 -7.65 6.89
CA LEU A 360 0.80 -7.51 5.46
C LEU A 360 2.10 -6.79 5.10
N VAL A 361 2.46 -5.71 5.81
CA VAL A 361 3.75 -5.03 5.63
C VAL A 361 4.91 -6.01 5.82
N ALA A 362 4.89 -6.81 6.90
CA ALA A 362 5.91 -7.84 7.12
C ALA A 362 6.00 -8.82 5.95
N SER A 363 4.86 -9.28 5.44
CA SER A 363 4.81 -10.26 4.34
C SER A 363 5.35 -9.68 3.04
N VAL A 364 5.00 -8.43 2.70
CA VAL A 364 5.52 -7.71 1.54
C VAL A 364 7.02 -7.51 1.67
N MET A 365 7.50 -7.08 2.84
CA MET A 365 8.93 -6.93 3.11
C MET A 365 9.67 -8.27 2.96
N THR A 366 9.12 -9.38 3.42
CA THR A 366 9.69 -10.72 3.24
C THR A 366 9.80 -11.09 1.76
N VAL A 367 8.72 -10.93 0.97
CA VAL A 367 8.73 -11.22 -0.48
C VAL A 367 9.77 -10.36 -1.19
N TRP A 368 9.75 -9.04 -0.94
CA TRP A 368 10.62 -8.10 -1.64
C TRP A 368 12.09 -8.30 -1.26
N THR A 369 12.38 -8.62 0.00
CA THR A 369 13.74 -8.95 0.46
C THR A 369 14.30 -10.16 -0.28
N ARG A 370 13.48 -11.16 -0.61
CA ARG A 370 13.93 -12.31 -1.43
C ARG A 370 14.10 -11.95 -2.90
N LEU A 371 13.23 -11.12 -3.47
CA LEU A 371 13.27 -10.74 -4.89
C LEU A 371 14.38 -9.73 -5.22
N LYS A 372 14.62 -8.78 -4.32
CA LYS A 372 15.52 -7.63 -4.50
C LYS A 372 16.31 -7.35 -3.19
N PRO A 373 17.21 -8.25 -2.77
CA PRO A 373 17.87 -8.17 -1.47
C PRO A 373 18.69 -6.89 -1.26
N ALA A 374 19.38 -6.40 -2.29
CA ALA A 374 20.16 -5.15 -2.21
C ALA A 374 19.26 -3.92 -1.97
N TYR A 375 18.13 -3.82 -2.67
CA TYR A 375 17.16 -2.73 -2.48
C TYR A 375 16.49 -2.82 -1.11
N ALA A 376 16.07 -4.01 -0.68
CA ALA A 376 15.48 -4.22 0.64
C ALA A 376 16.44 -3.83 1.78
N GLY A 377 17.74 -4.08 1.59
CA GLY A 377 18.81 -3.63 2.48
C GLY A 377 18.74 -2.13 2.75
N ASN A 378 18.66 -1.35 1.68
CA ASN A 378 18.61 0.12 1.71
C ASN A 378 17.24 0.68 2.12
N MET A 379 16.16 -0.08 1.99
CA MET A 379 14.82 0.44 2.28
C MET A 379 14.37 0.21 3.73
N TRP A 380 14.77 -0.89 4.37
CA TRP A 380 14.27 -1.19 5.72
C TRP A 380 15.18 -2.03 6.61
N ILE A 381 16.11 -2.84 6.10
CA ILE A 381 16.85 -3.77 6.97
C ILE A 381 17.72 -3.04 7.99
N GLU A 382 18.46 -2.02 7.56
CA GLU A 382 19.30 -1.23 8.47
C GLU A 382 18.43 -0.44 9.46
N ALA A 383 17.37 0.20 8.97
CA ALA A 383 16.42 0.98 9.76
C ALA A 383 15.73 0.15 10.85
N LEU A 384 15.32 -1.08 10.53
CA LEU A 384 14.74 -2.02 11.50
C LEU A 384 15.76 -2.46 12.54
N ASN A 385 17.02 -2.68 12.14
CA ASN A 385 18.10 -3.00 13.08
C ASN A 385 18.32 -1.86 14.08
N LYS A 386 18.36 -0.60 13.62
CA LYS A 386 18.50 0.56 14.48
C LYS A 386 17.34 0.67 15.49
N ARG A 387 16.10 0.56 15.01
CA ARG A 387 14.89 0.54 15.85
C ARG A 387 14.92 -0.58 16.90
N LEU A 388 15.44 -1.75 16.53
CA LEU A 388 15.59 -2.88 17.44
C LEU A 388 16.83 -2.77 18.36
N GLY A 389 17.74 -1.83 18.12
CA GLY A 389 19.03 -1.76 18.81
C GLY A 389 19.94 -2.96 18.52
N THR A 390 19.88 -3.48 17.29
CA THR A 390 20.73 -4.57 16.78
C THR A 390 21.54 -4.10 15.58
N GLN A 391 22.45 -4.96 15.09
CA GLN A 391 23.24 -4.68 13.89
C GLN A 391 23.34 -5.96 13.06
N ASN A 392 23.34 -5.80 11.73
CA ASN A 392 23.58 -6.87 10.75
C ASN A 392 22.65 -8.10 10.85
N LEU A 393 21.46 -7.96 11.45
CA LEU A 393 20.45 -9.00 11.39
C LEU A 393 19.72 -8.95 10.05
N SER A 394 19.46 -10.12 9.47
CA SER A 394 18.53 -10.27 8.35
C SER A 394 17.09 -9.97 8.77
N LEU A 395 16.20 -9.67 7.82
CA LEU A 395 14.78 -9.43 8.11
C LEU A 395 14.14 -10.59 8.90
N SER A 396 14.43 -11.85 8.54
CA SER A 396 13.93 -13.01 9.27
C SER A 396 14.42 -13.06 10.72
N GLU A 397 15.67 -12.69 10.97
CA GLU A 397 16.23 -12.63 12.32
C GLU A 397 15.65 -11.47 13.12
N ILE A 398 15.43 -10.31 12.50
CA ILE A 398 14.74 -9.17 13.11
C ILE A 398 13.35 -9.59 13.57
N LEU A 399 12.53 -10.19 12.69
CA LEU A 399 11.18 -10.64 13.02
C LEU A 399 11.18 -11.62 14.21
N VAL A 400 12.11 -12.58 14.21
CA VAL A 400 12.26 -13.52 15.34
C VAL A 400 12.73 -12.83 16.62
N GLN A 401 13.64 -11.86 16.53
CA GLN A 401 14.19 -11.17 17.71
C GLN A 401 13.17 -10.22 18.35
N VAL A 402 12.36 -9.52 17.56
CA VAL A 402 11.23 -8.71 18.04
C VAL A 402 10.32 -9.56 18.92
N GLU A 403 9.92 -10.72 18.40
CA GLU A 403 9.05 -11.64 19.13
C GLU A 403 9.71 -12.23 20.38
N LYS A 404 11.02 -12.55 20.34
CA LYS A 404 11.76 -13.02 21.52
C LYS A 404 11.81 -11.99 22.64
N ARG A 405 11.74 -10.70 22.31
CA ARG A 405 11.66 -9.60 23.28
C ARG A 405 10.25 -9.33 23.78
N GLY A 406 9.26 -10.13 23.35
CA GLY A 406 7.86 -9.96 23.73
C GLY A 406 7.18 -8.77 23.07
N SER A 407 7.77 -8.21 22.01
CA SER A 407 7.21 -7.11 21.22
C SER A 407 6.62 -7.65 19.90
N SER A 408 5.87 -6.81 19.20
CA SER A 408 5.28 -7.09 17.88
C SER A 408 6.02 -6.35 16.76
N PHE A 409 5.87 -6.82 15.52
CA PHE A 409 6.46 -6.11 14.38
C PHE A 409 5.84 -4.72 14.19
N GLY A 410 4.53 -4.55 14.47
CA GLY A 410 3.87 -3.24 14.43
C GLY A 410 4.46 -2.26 15.45
N GLU A 411 4.78 -2.72 16.66
CA GLU A 411 5.49 -1.90 17.66
C GLU A 411 6.90 -1.51 17.18
N LEU A 412 7.63 -2.43 16.51
CA LEU A 412 8.94 -2.10 15.94
C LEU A 412 8.81 -1.04 14.84
N LEU A 413 7.83 -1.17 13.95
CA LEU A 413 7.59 -0.22 12.86
C LEU A 413 7.25 1.18 13.39
N ALA A 414 6.47 1.25 14.47
CA ALA A 414 6.03 2.51 15.09
C ALA A 414 7.12 3.23 15.91
N ILE A 415 8.34 2.67 16.03
CA ILE A 415 9.45 3.37 16.69
C ILE A 415 9.87 4.55 15.81
N PRO A 416 9.82 5.80 16.32
CA PRO A 416 10.17 6.98 15.54
C PRO A 416 11.66 6.98 15.20
N GLU A 417 11.96 7.47 14.01
CA GLU A 417 13.32 7.75 13.57
C GLU A 417 14.01 8.70 14.57
N GLN A 418 15.29 8.49 14.82
CA GLN A 418 16.08 9.36 15.71
C GLN A 418 17.04 10.20 14.86
N ASP A 419 17.04 11.52 15.05
CA ASP A 419 17.86 12.47 14.27
C ASP A 419 19.37 12.17 14.31
N ASN A 420 19.84 11.43 15.31
CA ASN A 420 21.25 11.05 15.47
C ASN A 420 21.62 9.73 14.79
N TRP A 421 20.67 9.05 14.13
CA TRP A 421 20.94 7.82 13.41
C TRP A 421 21.72 8.08 12.13
N VAL A 422 22.77 7.28 11.93
CA VAL A 422 23.67 7.35 10.77
C VAL A 422 23.65 6.01 10.07
N TYR A 423 23.27 5.99 8.80
CA TYR A 423 23.17 4.77 8.00
C TYR A 423 24.48 4.49 7.27
N ALA A 424 24.63 3.29 6.71
CA ALA A 424 25.88 2.87 6.07
C ALA A 424 26.28 3.76 4.88
N ASP A 425 25.31 4.41 4.24
CA ASP A 425 25.48 5.35 3.13
C ASP A 425 25.63 6.82 3.58
N GLY A 426 25.50 7.13 4.87
CA GLY A 426 25.81 8.45 5.45
C GLY A 426 24.92 8.91 6.62
N LEU A 427 25.25 10.09 7.17
CA LEU A 427 24.40 10.85 8.11
C LEU A 427 23.07 11.15 7.43
N TRP A 428 21.97 10.73 8.05
CA TRP A 428 20.65 10.78 7.44
C TRP A 428 19.71 11.50 8.40
N SER A 429 19.50 12.79 8.13
CA SER A 429 18.45 13.58 8.76
C SER A 429 17.62 14.24 7.67
N ASP A 430 16.65 13.50 7.12
CA ASP A 430 15.50 14.12 6.46
C ASP A 430 14.57 14.83 7.45
N GLY A 431 15.04 15.15 8.67
CA GLY A 431 14.31 15.89 9.70
C GLY A 431 13.59 17.15 9.21
N TRP A 432 13.98 17.69 8.04
CA TRP A 432 13.29 18.78 7.35
C TRP A 432 12.51 18.37 6.08
N LEU A 433 12.84 17.30 5.34
CA LEU A 433 12.23 17.04 4.02
C LEU A 433 11.12 15.97 4.02
N LEU A 434 11.07 15.08 5.02
CA LEU A 434 9.98 14.11 5.23
C LEU A 434 9.02 14.48 6.38
N PRO A 435 9.46 15.05 7.53
CA PRO A 435 8.56 15.48 8.59
C PRO A 435 7.80 16.76 8.25
N LEU A 436 8.32 17.66 7.39
CA LEU A 436 7.53 18.80 6.92
C LEU A 436 6.37 18.36 6.00
N SER A 437 6.47 17.20 5.34
CA SER A 437 5.38 16.58 4.58
C SER A 437 4.26 16.05 5.48
N VAL A 438 4.56 15.66 6.73
CA VAL A 438 3.57 15.05 7.64
C VAL A 438 3.08 16.02 8.72
N VAL A 439 3.94 16.89 9.25
CA VAL A 439 3.63 17.76 10.41
C VAL A 439 2.86 19.03 10.00
N TYR A 440 3.01 19.53 8.78
CA TYR A 440 2.33 20.76 8.33
C TYR A 440 1.02 20.53 7.53
N ILE A 441 0.64 19.28 7.27
CA ILE A 441 -0.59 18.97 6.52
C ILE A 441 -1.78 18.62 7.46
N LEU A 442 -1.53 18.52 8.78
CA LEU A 442 -2.54 18.24 9.80
C LEU A 442 -2.98 19.46 10.65
N CYS A 443 -2.62 20.69 10.25
CA CYS A 443 -3.11 21.92 10.88
C CYS A 443 -3.96 22.77 9.94
#